data_AF-A0A3P7J214-F1
#
_entry.id   AF-A0A3P7J214-F1
#
_cell.length_a   1.000
_cell.length_b   1.000
_cell.length_c   1.000
_cell.angle_alpha   90.00
_cell.angle_beta   90.00
_cell.angle_gamma   90.00
#
_symmetry.space_group_name_H-M   'P 1'
#
loop_
_entity.id
_entity.type
_entity.pdbx_description
1 polymer ?
#
loop_
_entity_poly.entity_id
_entity_poly.type
_entity_poly.pdbx_seq_one_letter_code
_entity_poly.pdbx_strand_id
1 'polypeptide(L)'
;MSGSTSPARLTRRLSSTKIAKQLAGLSLRSDDIMDQGETARHEGRFVFECSWEVANKAPISTEELGDQYCMLGPYNEDRVKLEVEVLEPDNAAMKYALDHARDSGFKMWSVTKVGVPWHDRESNDCIILGFMVAIFLQKVLMKLWKLNISLVFTTHATLIGRHLCAGGVDLYNNIDSIDVDREAGERQIYHRYCIERAAVHLAHVFTTVRSVDLRYRPHHLPITNNLHAIAKEKIHDFIRGHFYGNLNFDLDKTLYIFTAGRYEFTNKGGDFFIEALARLNYKLQVCF
;
A
#
# COMPACT_ATOMS: atom_id res chain seq x y z
N MET A 1 -5.81 25.83 29.79
CA MET A 1 -4.63 24.97 30.03
C MET A 1 -4.47 24.08 28.82
N SER A 2 -3.64 24.51 27.86
CA SER A 2 -3.29 23.75 26.67
C SER A 2 -2.43 22.54 27.09
N GLY A 3 -2.98 21.33 26.98
CA GLY A 3 -2.19 20.12 27.15
C GLY A 3 -1.18 20.02 26.03
N SER A 4 0.09 20.37 26.31
CA SER A 4 1.19 20.11 25.39
C SER A 4 1.40 18.60 25.32
N THR A 5 0.82 17.95 24.32
CA THR A 5 1.21 16.61 23.92
C THR A 5 2.69 16.63 23.56
N SER A 6 3.46 15.69 24.12
CA SER A 6 4.87 15.55 23.77
C SER A 6 4.99 15.30 22.26
N PRO A 7 5.92 15.92 21.54
CA PRO A 7 6.06 15.71 20.10
C PRO A 7 6.32 14.22 19.81
N ALA A 8 5.67 13.72 18.76
CA ALA A 8 5.84 12.35 18.31
C ALA A 8 7.28 12.12 17.83
N ARG A 9 7.77 10.89 18.01
CA ARG A 9 9.18 10.54 17.86
C ARG A 9 9.31 9.33 16.93
N LEU A 10 9.92 9.50 15.76
CA LEU A 10 10.18 8.40 14.83
C LEU A 10 11.61 7.87 14.97
N THR A 11 11.79 6.58 14.75
CA THR A 11 13.12 5.97 14.65
C THR A 11 13.48 5.76 13.19
N ARG A 12 14.41 6.56 12.64
CA ARG A 12 14.83 6.53 11.22
C ARG A 12 15.46 5.22 10.72
N ARG A 13 16.04 4.40 11.60
CA ARG A 13 16.68 3.11 11.23
C ARG A 13 16.36 2.05 12.26
N LEU A 14 15.80 0.93 11.80
CA LEU A 14 15.48 -0.23 12.60
C LEU A 14 16.70 -1.17 12.66
N SER A 15 17.57 -0.99 13.67
CA SER A 15 18.57 -2.01 14.03
C SER A 15 17.94 -3.07 14.94
N SER A 16 18.50 -4.28 14.95
CA SER A 16 18.06 -5.37 15.85
C SER A 16 17.98 -4.91 17.31
N THR A 17 18.95 -4.10 17.77
CA THR A 17 18.96 -3.52 19.11
C THR A 17 17.82 -2.53 19.36
N LYS A 18 17.47 -1.70 18.36
CA LYS A 18 16.37 -0.72 18.47
C LYS A 18 15.01 -1.42 18.49
N ILE A 19 14.82 -2.44 17.63
CA ILE A 19 13.61 -3.27 17.62
C ILE A 19 13.43 -3.98 18.97
N ALA A 20 14.49 -4.61 19.50
CA ALA A 20 14.42 -5.31 20.79
C ALA A 20 14.05 -4.37 21.95
N LYS A 21 14.61 -3.16 21.97
CA LYS A 21 14.27 -2.14 22.98
C LYS A 21 12.83 -1.68 22.87
N GLN A 22 12.32 -1.45 21.65
CA GLN A 22 10.93 -1.06 21.42
C GLN A 22 9.95 -2.17 21.82
N LEU A 23 10.24 -3.43 21.49
CA LEU A 23 9.43 -4.59 21.93
C LEU A 23 9.44 -4.76 23.45
N ALA A 24 10.55 -4.41 24.12
CA ALA A 24 10.67 -4.42 25.57
C ALA A 24 10.06 -3.19 26.26
N GLY A 25 9.44 -2.26 25.51
CA GLY A 25 8.84 -1.04 26.07
C GLY A 25 9.86 -0.02 26.60
N LEU A 26 11.15 -0.16 26.25
CA LEU A 26 12.21 0.75 26.67
C LEU A 26 12.18 2.02 25.82
N SER A 27 12.32 3.19 26.46
CA SER A 27 12.37 4.47 25.76
C SER A 27 13.58 4.54 24.83
N LEU A 28 13.33 4.74 23.55
CA LEU A 28 14.35 5.03 22.56
C LEU A 28 14.64 6.53 22.57
N ARG A 29 15.92 6.92 22.59
CA ARG A 29 16.30 8.26 22.14
C ARG A 29 16.03 8.30 20.64
N SER A 30 14.92 8.93 20.24
CA SER A 30 14.73 9.34 18.85
C SER A 30 15.60 10.56 18.61
N ASP A 31 16.36 10.54 17.52
CA ASP A 31 17.18 11.68 17.10
C ASP A 31 16.33 12.72 16.33
N ASP A 32 15.12 12.35 15.91
CA ASP A 32 14.25 13.18 15.08
C ASP A 32 12.95 13.55 15.82
N ILE A 33 12.61 14.83 15.75
CA ILE A 33 11.38 15.43 16.27
C ILE A 33 10.41 15.54 15.09
N MET A 34 9.20 15.00 15.24
CA MET A 34 8.10 15.30 14.31
C MET A 34 7.52 16.66 14.70
N ASP A 35 7.76 17.66 13.85
CA ASP A 35 7.45 19.07 14.11
C ASP A 35 6.29 19.60 13.26
N GLN A 36 5.46 18.70 12.71
CA GLN A 36 4.29 19.05 11.89
C GLN A 36 4.63 19.99 10.73
N GLY A 37 5.82 19.85 10.15
CA GLY A 37 6.23 20.58 8.96
C GLY A 37 6.88 21.94 9.20
N GLU A 38 7.15 22.36 10.44
CA GLU A 38 7.82 23.63 10.73
C GLU A 38 9.20 23.72 10.03
N THR A 39 10.05 22.70 10.19
CA THR A 39 11.35 22.63 9.51
C THR A 39 11.16 22.54 7.99
N ALA A 40 10.20 21.73 7.51
CA ALA A 40 9.95 21.57 6.08
C ALA A 40 9.54 22.88 5.41
N ARG A 41 8.73 23.70 6.09
CA ARG A 41 8.32 25.03 5.62
C ARG A 41 9.49 26.01 5.57
N HIS A 42 10.33 26.03 6.60
CA HIS A 42 11.52 26.89 6.62
C HIS A 42 12.54 26.52 5.51
N GLU A 43 12.69 25.22 5.23
CA GLU A 43 13.56 24.70 4.16
C GLU A 43 12.92 24.74 2.77
N GLY A 44 11.64 25.12 2.66
CA GLY A 44 10.90 25.14 1.39
C GLY A 44 10.68 23.75 0.79
N ARG A 45 10.64 22.69 1.61
CA ARG A 45 10.39 21.31 1.18
C ARG A 45 8.90 21.03 1.10
N PHE A 46 8.48 20.43 0.00
CA PHE A 46 7.09 20.00 -0.21
C PHE A 46 7.07 18.56 -0.71
N VAL A 47 6.04 17.82 -0.33
CA VAL A 47 5.82 16.43 -0.75
C VAL A 47 4.42 16.30 -1.34
N PHE A 48 4.38 15.82 -2.58
CA PHE A 48 3.13 15.44 -3.25
C PHE A 48 3.11 13.92 -3.41
N GLU A 49 2.12 13.26 -2.84
CA GLU A 49 1.92 11.82 -2.99
C GLU A 49 0.74 11.56 -3.92
N CYS A 50 0.99 10.94 -5.07
CA CYS A 50 -0.05 10.64 -6.05
C CYS A 50 -0.38 9.15 -6.07
N SER A 51 -1.66 8.80 -5.93
CA SER A 51 -2.14 7.43 -6.03
C SER A 51 -3.58 7.37 -6.56
N TRP A 52 -3.94 6.25 -7.16
CA TRP A 52 -5.31 5.97 -7.58
C TRP A 52 -6.26 5.80 -6.40
N GLU A 53 -5.73 5.37 -5.25
CA GLU A 53 -6.51 5.02 -4.05
C GLU A 53 -6.45 6.10 -2.95
N VAL A 54 -6.18 7.35 -3.32
CA VAL A 54 -6.16 8.48 -2.37
C VAL A 54 -7.58 8.74 -1.85
N ALA A 55 -7.77 8.55 -0.54
CA ALA A 55 -8.92 9.05 0.21
C ALA A 55 -8.77 8.99 1.75
N ASN A 56 -7.69 8.37 2.26
CA ASN A 56 -7.50 8.17 3.70
C ASN A 56 -6.46 9.14 4.29
N LYS A 57 -6.71 9.57 5.54
CA LYS A 57 -5.74 10.35 6.33
C LYS A 57 -4.42 9.58 6.44
N ALA A 58 -3.29 10.29 6.34
CA ALA A 58 -1.94 9.74 6.51
C ALA A 58 -1.30 10.33 7.79
N PRO A 59 -1.66 9.84 9.00
CA PRO A 59 -1.34 10.51 10.27
C PRO A 59 0.15 10.76 10.47
N ILE A 60 0.98 9.75 10.17
CA ILE A 60 2.44 9.85 10.32
C ILE A 60 3.01 10.90 9.36
N SER A 61 2.55 10.92 8.10
CA SER A 61 2.99 11.90 7.11
C SER A 61 2.61 13.33 7.54
N THR A 62 1.41 13.52 8.08
CA THR A 62 0.96 14.82 8.59
C THR A 62 1.65 15.23 9.90
N GLU A 63 1.98 14.27 10.77
CA GLU A 63 2.77 14.55 11.98
C GLU A 63 4.20 15.01 11.64
N GLU A 64 4.78 14.50 10.55
CA GLU A 64 6.11 14.92 10.07
C GLU A 64 6.08 16.22 9.25
N LEU A 65 5.14 16.36 8.31
CA LEU A 65 5.20 17.39 7.26
C LEU A 65 4.08 18.44 7.34
N GLY A 66 3.03 18.22 8.12
CA GLY A 66 1.87 19.12 8.20
C GLY A 66 1.35 19.56 6.83
N ASP A 67 1.14 20.86 6.66
CA ASP A 67 0.63 21.48 5.42
C ASP A 67 1.60 21.41 4.23
N GLN A 68 2.83 20.94 4.45
CA GLN A 68 3.82 20.73 3.39
C GLN A 68 3.63 19.40 2.65
N TYR A 69 2.68 18.56 3.09
CA TYR A 69 2.32 17.29 2.48
C TYR A 69 0.91 17.36 1.85
N CYS A 70 0.81 16.91 0.60
CA CYS A 70 -0.45 16.92 -0.15
C CYS A 70 -0.62 15.60 -0.91
N MET A 71 -1.82 15.04 -0.90
CA MET A 71 -2.15 13.86 -1.69
C MET A 71 -2.94 14.24 -2.94
N LEU A 72 -2.63 13.60 -4.07
CA LEU A 72 -3.28 13.81 -5.37
C LEU A 72 -3.87 12.49 -5.87
N GLY A 73 -5.16 12.49 -6.19
CA GLY A 73 -5.81 11.29 -6.71
C GLY A 73 -7.00 11.62 -7.62
N PRO A 74 -7.58 10.59 -8.25
CA PRO A 74 -8.74 10.76 -9.10
C PRO A 74 -9.96 11.18 -8.27
N TYR A 75 -10.79 12.06 -8.84
CA TYR A 75 -12.05 12.45 -8.22
C TYR A 75 -13.07 11.32 -8.36
N ASN A 76 -13.45 10.69 -7.25
CA ASN A 76 -14.56 9.75 -7.18
C ASN A 76 -15.66 10.37 -6.32
N GLU A 77 -16.79 10.71 -6.95
CA GLU A 77 -17.87 11.46 -6.31
C GLU A 77 -18.41 10.77 -5.04
N ASP A 78 -18.58 9.44 -5.09
CA ASP A 78 -19.11 8.68 -3.96
C ASP A 78 -18.13 8.66 -2.79
N ARG A 79 -16.83 8.48 -3.06
CA ARG A 79 -15.79 8.49 -2.01
C ARG A 79 -15.59 9.88 -1.45
N VAL A 80 -15.54 10.91 -2.29
CA VAL A 80 -15.31 12.29 -1.84
C VAL A 80 -16.42 12.75 -0.91
N LYS A 81 -17.68 12.45 -1.22
CA LYS A 81 -18.83 12.80 -0.35
C LYS A 81 -18.76 12.16 1.04
N LEU A 82 -18.12 11.00 1.16
CA LEU A 82 -18.05 10.22 2.40
C LEU A 82 -16.76 10.45 3.19
N GLU A 83 -15.64 10.66 2.50
CA GLU A 83 -14.29 10.58 3.07
C GLU A 83 -13.54 11.92 3.07
N VAL A 84 -14.00 12.92 2.31
CA VAL A 84 -13.27 14.18 2.10
C VAL A 84 -14.12 15.40 2.46
N GLU A 85 -13.56 16.27 3.30
CA GLU A 85 -14.11 17.60 3.54
C GLU A 85 -13.66 18.55 2.40
N VAL A 86 -14.62 19.15 1.71
CA VAL A 86 -14.32 20.10 0.62
C VAL A 86 -13.99 21.45 1.25
N LEU A 87 -12.73 21.85 1.12
CA LEU A 87 -12.20 23.11 1.64
C LEU A 87 -11.73 24.01 0.49
N GLU A 88 -11.80 25.32 0.71
CA GLU A 88 -11.12 26.29 -0.14
C GLU A 88 -9.61 26.26 0.16
N PRO A 89 -8.74 26.39 -0.85
CA PRO A 89 -7.31 26.40 -0.63
C PRO A 89 -6.87 27.64 0.16
N ASP A 90 -6.32 27.40 1.35
CA ASP A 90 -5.83 28.46 2.25
C ASP A 90 -4.53 29.12 1.75
N ASN A 91 -3.84 28.47 0.81
CA ASN A 91 -2.58 28.95 0.24
C ASN A 91 -2.79 29.63 -1.11
N ALA A 92 -2.38 30.91 -1.23
CA ALA A 92 -2.44 31.69 -2.47
C ALA A 92 -1.74 31.01 -3.66
N ALA A 93 -0.67 30.26 -3.41
CA ALA A 93 0.03 29.44 -4.40
C ALA A 93 -0.87 28.35 -5.00
N MET A 94 -1.57 27.64 -4.11
CA MET A 94 -2.43 26.53 -4.46
C MET A 94 -3.70 27.03 -5.17
N LYS A 95 -4.27 28.14 -4.70
CA LYS A 95 -5.39 28.82 -5.35
C LYS A 95 -5.06 29.21 -6.79
N TYR A 96 -3.91 29.87 -7.00
CA TYR A 96 -3.44 30.24 -8.34
C TYR A 96 -3.29 29.03 -9.28
N ALA A 97 -2.69 27.95 -8.77
CA ALA A 97 -2.48 26.72 -9.54
C ALA A 97 -3.80 26.04 -9.94
N LEU A 98 -4.78 25.99 -9.03
CA LEU A 98 -6.09 25.41 -9.27
C LEU A 98 -6.90 26.23 -10.28
N ASP A 99 -6.91 27.56 -10.15
CA ASP A 99 -7.60 28.45 -11.09
C ASP A 99 -7.06 28.27 -12.52
N HIS A 100 -5.74 28.15 -12.68
CA HIS A 100 -5.13 27.98 -14.01
C HIS A 100 -5.19 26.54 -14.55
N ALA A 101 -5.34 25.53 -13.68
CA ALA A 101 -5.55 24.16 -14.12
C ALA A 101 -6.94 24.01 -14.79
N ARG A 102 -7.94 24.75 -14.29
CA ARG A 102 -9.30 24.78 -14.86
C ARG A 102 -9.33 25.36 -16.29
N ASP A 103 -8.41 26.27 -16.63
CA ASP A 103 -8.36 26.92 -17.94
C ASP A 103 -7.68 26.09 -19.05
N SER A 104 -7.10 24.93 -18.71
CA SER A 104 -6.20 24.18 -19.61
C SER A 104 -6.87 22.96 -20.22
N GLY A 105 -7.52 23.10 -21.38
CA GLY A 105 -8.02 21.97 -22.18
C GLY A 105 -6.94 21.42 -23.13
N PHE A 106 -6.59 20.12 -23.06
CA PHE A 106 -5.50 19.55 -23.88
C PHE A 106 -5.73 18.13 -24.44
N LYS A 107 -5.02 17.85 -25.56
CA LYS A 107 -4.92 16.59 -26.34
C LYS A 107 -3.46 16.06 -26.33
N MET A 108 -3.27 14.74 -26.43
CA MET A 108 -2.19 14.02 -25.72
C MET A 108 -1.25 13.12 -26.56
N TRP A 109 -1.30 13.14 -27.89
CA TRP A 109 -0.77 12.04 -28.72
C TRP A 109 0.76 12.00 -28.97
N SER A 110 1.53 13.08 -28.76
CA SER A 110 2.87 13.21 -29.38
C SER A 110 4.10 12.81 -28.55
N VAL A 111 3.98 12.45 -27.26
CA VAL A 111 5.14 12.45 -26.35
C VAL A 111 5.69 11.06 -25.99
N THR A 112 4.84 10.05 -25.74
CA THR A 112 5.28 8.81 -25.07
C THR A 112 5.45 7.61 -26.00
N LYS A 113 4.94 7.66 -27.24
CA LYS A 113 4.85 6.49 -28.16
C LYS A 113 4.15 5.26 -27.55
N VAL A 114 3.47 5.39 -26.41
CA VAL A 114 2.65 4.33 -25.80
C VAL A 114 1.23 4.48 -26.33
N GLY A 115 0.80 3.52 -27.17
CA GLY A 115 -0.58 3.45 -27.63
C GLY A 115 -1.48 2.81 -26.58
N VAL A 116 -2.55 3.49 -26.18
CA VAL A 116 -3.56 2.93 -25.27
C VAL A 116 -4.85 2.63 -26.06
N PRO A 117 -5.44 1.43 -25.92
CA PRO A 117 -6.71 1.13 -26.55
C PRO A 117 -7.84 2.02 -26.02
N TRP A 118 -8.66 2.55 -26.92
CA TRP A 118 -9.80 3.45 -26.60
C TRP A 118 -10.84 2.85 -25.63
N HIS A 119 -10.97 1.53 -25.59
CA HIS A 119 -11.92 0.83 -24.72
C HIS A 119 -11.36 0.55 -23.31
N ASP A 120 -10.04 0.67 -23.09
CA ASP A 120 -9.45 0.49 -21.77
C ASP A 120 -9.57 1.78 -20.94
N ARG A 121 -10.73 1.96 -20.29
CA ARG A 121 -11.03 3.15 -19.47
C ARG A 121 -10.00 3.38 -18.38
N GLU A 122 -9.55 2.33 -17.70
CA GLU A 122 -8.59 2.43 -16.60
C GLU A 122 -7.26 3.02 -17.07
N SER A 123 -6.76 2.56 -18.21
CA SER A 123 -5.53 3.12 -18.80
C SER A 123 -5.73 4.56 -19.29
N ASN A 124 -6.88 4.87 -19.90
CA ASN A 124 -7.18 6.23 -20.34
C ASN A 124 -7.26 7.21 -19.16
N ASP A 125 -7.96 6.84 -18.08
CA ASP A 125 -8.09 7.65 -16.88
C ASP A 125 -6.75 7.80 -16.14
N CYS A 126 -5.93 6.73 -16.10
CA CYS A 126 -4.57 6.79 -15.56
C CYS A 126 -3.72 7.83 -16.28
N ILE A 127 -3.80 7.89 -17.62
CA ILE A 127 -3.06 8.90 -18.36
C ILE A 127 -3.64 10.30 -18.11
N ILE A 128 -4.96 10.47 -18.10
CA ILE A 128 -5.61 11.76 -17.80
C ILE A 128 -5.14 12.28 -16.45
N LEU A 129 -5.20 11.44 -15.41
CA LEU A 129 -4.71 11.76 -14.07
C LEU A 129 -3.23 12.16 -14.10
N GLY A 130 -2.38 11.37 -14.76
CA GLY A 130 -0.95 11.65 -14.89
C GLY A 130 -0.67 13.02 -15.53
N PHE A 131 -1.37 13.37 -16.61
CA PHE A 131 -1.22 14.68 -17.25
C PHE A 131 -1.75 15.82 -16.39
N MET A 132 -2.90 15.64 -15.74
CA MET A 132 -3.46 16.65 -14.83
C MET A 132 -2.51 16.93 -13.66
N VAL A 133 -1.94 15.89 -13.07
CA VAL A 133 -0.94 16.01 -12.00
C VAL A 133 0.33 16.68 -12.52
N ALA A 134 0.84 16.27 -13.69
CA ALA A 134 2.03 16.87 -14.28
C ALA A 134 1.84 18.37 -14.58
N ILE A 135 0.69 18.77 -15.14
CA ILE A 135 0.36 20.17 -15.41
C ILE A 135 0.20 20.96 -14.10
N PHE A 136 -0.50 20.39 -13.12
CA PHE A 136 -0.65 21.00 -11.80
C PHE A 136 0.72 21.27 -11.18
N LEU A 137 1.60 20.26 -11.13
CA LEU A 137 2.97 20.40 -10.65
C LEU A 137 3.74 21.43 -11.46
N GLN A 138 3.70 21.37 -12.80
CA GLN A 138 4.36 22.35 -13.66
C GLN A 138 3.94 23.79 -13.32
N LYS A 139 2.64 24.04 -13.13
CA LYS A 139 2.12 25.39 -12.84
C LYS A 139 2.45 25.87 -11.43
N VAL A 140 2.36 24.99 -10.42
CA VAL A 140 2.82 25.28 -9.05
C VAL A 140 4.30 25.68 -9.08
N LEU A 141 5.12 24.96 -9.86
CA LEU A 141 6.57 25.06 -9.81
C LEU A 141 7.18 26.14 -10.69
N MET A 142 6.59 26.44 -11.86
CA MET A 142 7.10 27.45 -12.79
C MET A 142 7.00 28.88 -12.26
N LYS A 143 6.02 29.18 -11.40
CA LYS A 143 5.80 30.56 -10.91
C LYS A 143 6.36 30.81 -9.52
N LEU A 144 6.50 29.78 -8.69
CA LEU A 144 6.89 29.96 -7.29
C LEU A 144 8.31 29.49 -6.98
N TRP A 145 8.82 28.43 -7.64
CA TRP A 145 9.92 27.69 -7.02
C TRP A 145 11.18 27.39 -7.82
N LYS A 146 11.29 27.49 -9.16
CA LYS A 146 12.56 27.15 -9.87
C LYS A 146 13.24 25.85 -9.33
N LEU A 147 12.47 24.87 -8.87
CA LEU A 147 12.98 23.71 -8.14
C LEU A 147 13.15 22.51 -9.07
N ASN A 148 14.24 21.77 -8.85
CA ASN A 148 14.42 20.40 -9.36
C ASN A 148 13.45 19.48 -8.63
N ILE A 149 12.53 18.84 -9.35
CA ILE A 149 11.62 17.85 -8.79
C ILE A 149 12.39 16.53 -8.59
N SER A 150 12.27 15.93 -7.41
CA SER A 150 12.68 14.55 -7.19
C SER A 150 11.48 13.61 -7.37
N LEU A 151 11.57 12.66 -8.30
CA LEU A 151 10.51 11.68 -8.56
C LEU A 151 10.81 10.38 -7.81
N VAL A 152 9.85 9.93 -7.03
CA VAL A 152 9.89 8.62 -6.36
C VAL A 152 8.76 7.77 -6.94
N PHE A 153 9.08 6.58 -7.43
CA PHE A 153 8.09 5.60 -7.88
C PHE A 153 8.12 4.37 -6.98
N THR A 154 6.95 3.98 -6.48
CA THR A 154 6.79 2.84 -5.59
C THR A 154 5.82 1.85 -6.19
N THR A 155 6.24 0.60 -6.39
CA THR A 155 5.33 -0.48 -6.80
C THR A 155 5.02 -1.42 -5.63
N HIS A 156 3.73 -1.71 -5.43
CA HIS A 156 3.26 -2.65 -4.40
C HIS A 156 3.39 -4.12 -4.86
N ALA A 157 3.23 -4.35 -6.15
CA ALA A 157 3.41 -5.63 -6.84
C ALA A 157 3.56 -5.34 -8.32
N THR A 158 4.45 -6.07 -8.99
CA THR A 158 4.64 -5.92 -10.44
C THR A 158 3.42 -6.43 -11.20
N LEU A 159 3.04 -5.73 -12.27
CA LEU A 159 1.91 -6.10 -13.11
C LEU A 159 2.10 -7.52 -13.66
N ILE A 160 3.24 -7.77 -14.30
CA ILE A 160 3.56 -9.07 -14.90
C ILE A 160 3.62 -10.18 -13.86
N GLY A 161 4.24 -9.95 -12.70
CA GLY A 161 4.33 -10.96 -11.65
C GLY A 161 2.95 -11.43 -11.18
N ARG A 162 2.00 -10.51 -11.00
CA ARG A 162 0.61 -10.86 -10.64
C ARG A 162 -0.06 -11.72 -11.71
N HIS A 163 0.09 -11.36 -12.98
CA HIS A 163 -0.53 -12.09 -14.09
C HIS A 163 0.09 -13.48 -14.32
N LEU A 164 1.39 -13.63 -14.12
CA LEU A 164 2.09 -14.91 -14.25
C LEU A 164 1.69 -15.88 -13.13
N CYS A 165 1.70 -15.43 -11.88
CA CYS A 165 1.28 -16.27 -10.76
C CYS A 165 -0.19 -16.70 -10.88
N ALA A 166 -1.08 -15.78 -11.29
CA ALA A 166 -2.48 -16.12 -11.53
C ALA A 166 -2.67 -17.11 -12.70
N GLY A 167 -1.73 -17.12 -13.67
CA GLY A 167 -1.68 -18.08 -14.76
C GLY A 167 -1.03 -19.42 -14.41
N GLY A 168 -0.65 -19.65 -13.14
CA GLY A 168 0.00 -20.88 -12.69
C GLY A 168 1.45 -21.04 -13.14
N VAL A 169 2.09 -19.95 -13.61
CA VAL A 169 3.50 -19.98 -14.00
C VAL A 169 4.36 -20.04 -12.74
N ASP A 170 5.35 -20.94 -12.74
CA ASP A 170 6.37 -21.01 -11.72
C ASP A 170 7.35 -19.83 -11.86
N LEU A 171 6.96 -18.69 -11.28
CA LEU A 171 7.61 -17.40 -11.48
C LEU A 171 9.05 -17.38 -10.93
N TYR A 172 9.25 -17.84 -9.69
CA TYR A 172 10.52 -17.65 -8.99
C TYR A 172 11.65 -18.53 -9.53
N ASN A 173 11.32 -19.72 -10.03
CA ASN A 173 12.32 -20.62 -10.59
C ASN A 173 12.69 -20.27 -12.04
N ASN A 174 11.86 -19.48 -12.73
CA ASN A 174 12.03 -19.18 -14.16
C ASN A 174 12.24 -17.69 -14.45
N ILE A 175 12.50 -16.86 -13.44
CA ILE A 175 12.50 -15.39 -13.55
C ILE A 175 13.42 -14.87 -14.66
N ASP A 176 14.58 -15.50 -14.85
CA ASP A 176 15.57 -15.09 -15.86
C ASP A 176 15.21 -15.53 -17.28
N SER A 177 14.30 -16.51 -17.42
CA SER A 177 13.91 -17.11 -18.70
C SER A 177 12.60 -16.55 -19.28
N ILE A 178 11.92 -15.69 -18.52
CA ILE A 178 10.61 -15.16 -18.91
C ILE A 178 10.78 -13.95 -19.83
N ASP A 179 10.24 -14.05 -21.05
CA ASP A 179 10.11 -12.93 -21.98
C ASP A 179 8.93 -12.03 -21.57
N VAL A 180 9.23 -11.00 -20.77
CA VAL A 180 8.23 -10.09 -20.22
C VAL A 180 7.45 -9.31 -21.28
N ASP A 181 8.07 -9.00 -22.43
CA ASP A 181 7.41 -8.27 -23.52
C ASP A 181 6.39 -9.18 -24.22
N ARG A 182 6.76 -10.44 -24.51
CA ARG A 182 5.85 -11.44 -25.05
C ARG A 182 4.69 -11.74 -24.08
N GLU A 183 5.00 -12.03 -22.82
CA GLU A 183 3.98 -12.38 -21.82
C GLU A 183 2.96 -11.24 -21.60
N ALA A 184 3.39 -9.97 -21.68
CA ALA A 184 2.53 -8.80 -21.61
C ALA A 184 1.64 -8.65 -22.86
N GLY A 185 2.20 -8.91 -24.05
CA GLY A 185 1.49 -8.87 -25.32
C GLY A 185 0.40 -9.95 -25.42
N GLU A 186 0.73 -11.19 -25.10
CA GLU A 186 -0.20 -12.32 -25.13
C GLU A 186 -1.40 -12.11 -24.19
N ARG A 187 -1.18 -11.43 -23.06
CA ARG A 187 -2.23 -11.11 -22.08
C ARG A 187 -2.97 -9.80 -22.35
N GLN A 188 -2.66 -9.10 -23.45
CA GLN A 188 -3.28 -7.83 -23.81
C GLN A 188 -3.13 -6.74 -22.73
N ILE A 189 -2.01 -6.76 -22.00
CA ILE A 189 -1.65 -5.77 -20.97
C ILE A 189 -0.37 -5.01 -21.31
N TYR A 190 0.11 -5.11 -22.55
CA TYR A 190 1.39 -4.55 -22.99
C TYR A 190 1.50 -3.05 -22.70
N HIS A 191 0.45 -2.27 -22.97
CA HIS A 191 0.43 -0.83 -22.71
C HIS A 191 0.54 -0.50 -21.22
N ARG A 192 -0.15 -1.26 -20.35
CA ARG A 192 -0.06 -1.10 -18.88
C ARG A 192 1.33 -1.47 -18.36
N TYR A 193 1.91 -2.54 -18.90
CA TYR A 193 3.28 -2.95 -18.61
C TYR A 193 4.30 -1.88 -19.02
N CYS A 194 4.15 -1.28 -20.21
CA CYS A 194 5.01 -0.19 -20.65
C CYS A 194 4.91 1.04 -19.74
N ILE A 195 3.70 1.37 -19.25
CA ILE A 195 3.50 2.47 -18.30
C ILE A 195 4.25 2.20 -16.98
N GLU A 196 4.09 1.00 -16.41
CA GLU A 196 4.81 0.61 -15.18
C GLU A 196 6.34 0.68 -15.41
N ARG A 197 6.84 0.06 -16.49
CA ARG A 197 8.27 0.04 -16.82
C ARG A 197 8.83 1.44 -17.05
N ALA A 198 8.11 2.29 -17.79
CA ALA A 198 8.53 3.67 -18.02
C ALA A 198 8.58 4.49 -16.72
N ALA A 199 7.59 4.35 -15.84
CA ALA A 199 7.56 5.04 -14.55
C ALA A 199 8.77 4.66 -13.67
N VAL A 200 9.15 3.37 -13.65
CA VAL A 200 10.35 2.90 -12.94
C VAL A 200 11.62 3.54 -13.51
N HIS A 201 11.80 3.55 -14.83
CA HIS A 201 13.01 4.05 -15.47
C HIS A 201 13.15 5.58 -15.43
N LEU A 202 12.03 6.31 -15.36
CA LEU A 202 12.01 7.77 -15.31
C LEU A 202 12.08 8.33 -13.87
N ALA A 203 11.84 7.51 -12.86
CA ALA A 203 11.94 7.93 -11.46
C ALA A 203 13.40 8.13 -11.03
N HIS A 204 13.65 9.13 -10.19
CA HIS A 204 14.97 9.33 -9.57
C HIS A 204 15.22 8.28 -8.47
N VAL A 205 14.17 7.83 -7.79
CA VAL A 205 14.22 6.77 -6.79
C VAL A 205 13.10 5.77 -7.05
N PHE A 206 13.45 4.49 -7.13
CA PHE A 206 12.51 3.39 -7.24
C PHE A 206 12.45 2.60 -5.94
N THR A 207 11.25 2.32 -5.43
CA THR A 207 11.07 1.51 -4.22
C THR A 207 9.99 0.44 -4.40
N THR A 208 10.05 -0.58 -3.55
CA THR A 208 9.08 -1.69 -3.52
C THR A 208 8.69 -1.98 -2.08
N VAL A 209 7.43 -2.33 -1.82
CA VAL A 209 6.92 -2.57 -0.45
C VAL A 209 7.35 -3.91 0.18
N ARG A 210 8.06 -4.77 -0.57
CA ARG A 210 8.57 -6.05 -0.09
C ARG A 210 10.01 -6.27 -0.55
N SER A 211 10.91 -6.53 0.39
CA SER A 211 12.08 -7.37 0.13
C SER A 211 11.65 -8.83 0.28
N VAL A 212 11.95 -9.70 -0.68
CA VAL A 212 11.85 -11.15 -0.48
C VAL A 212 12.99 -11.57 0.47
N ASP A 213 12.90 -11.22 1.76
CA ASP A 213 13.70 -11.84 2.81
C ASP A 213 12.82 -12.92 3.45
N LEU A 214 13.14 -14.18 3.18
CA LEU A 214 12.45 -15.40 3.59
C LEU A 214 12.46 -15.64 5.12
N ARG A 215 12.82 -14.64 5.93
CA ARG A 215 12.96 -14.73 7.39
C ARG A 215 11.80 -14.05 8.12
N TYR A 216 10.57 -14.42 7.75
CA TYR A 216 9.43 -14.13 8.59
C TYR A 216 9.41 -15.14 9.75
N ARG A 217 9.94 -14.76 10.91
CA ARG A 217 9.65 -15.49 12.15
C ARG A 217 8.34 -14.95 12.71
N PRO A 218 7.33 -15.81 13.00
CA PRO A 218 6.14 -15.36 13.69
C PRO A 218 6.57 -14.88 15.08
N HIS A 219 6.54 -13.57 15.28
CA HIS A 219 6.71 -12.98 16.59
C HIS A 219 5.32 -12.82 17.20
N HIS A 220 5.13 -13.52 18.33
CA HIS A 220 3.93 -13.42 19.13
C HIS A 220 3.81 -11.98 19.65
N LEU A 221 2.89 -11.21 19.06
CA LEU A 221 2.39 -10.00 19.70
C LEU A 221 1.68 -10.42 20.99
N PRO A 222 1.94 -9.78 22.14
CA PRO A 222 1.16 -10.02 23.35
C PRO A 222 -0.26 -9.53 23.10
N ILE A 223 -1.15 -10.45 22.75
CA ILE A 223 -2.58 -10.18 22.67
C ILE A 223 -3.02 -9.84 24.09
N THR A 224 -3.68 -8.69 24.26
CA THR A 224 -4.32 -8.34 25.52
C THR A 224 -5.27 -9.48 25.92
N ASN A 225 -4.92 -10.21 26.98
CA ASN A 225 -5.47 -11.53 27.32
C ASN A 225 -7.01 -11.61 27.36
N ASN A 226 -7.72 -10.49 27.54
CA ASN A 226 -9.17 -10.48 27.64
C ASN A 226 -9.89 -10.53 26.29
N LEU A 227 -9.39 -9.89 25.23
CA LEU A 227 -10.08 -9.89 23.92
C LEU A 227 -10.03 -11.26 23.24
N HIS A 228 -8.91 -11.97 23.39
CA HIS A 228 -8.76 -13.32 22.85
C HIS A 228 -9.78 -14.28 23.46
N ALA A 229 -9.92 -14.30 24.79
CA ALA A 229 -10.86 -15.17 25.48
C ALA A 229 -12.31 -14.89 25.07
N ILE A 230 -12.71 -13.61 25.02
CA ILE A 230 -14.06 -13.20 24.61
C ILE A 230 -14.34 -13.59 23.15
N ALA A 231 -13.38 -13.41 22.25
CA ALA A 231 -13.54 -13.80 20.85
C ALA A 231 -13.57 -15.34 20.68
N LYS A 232 -12.74 -16.06 21.43
CA LYS A 232 -12.69 -17.53 21.40
C LYS A 232 -14.03 -18.14 21.83
N GLU A 233 -14.70 -17.58 22.84
CA GLU A 233 -15.99 -18.09 23.28
C GLU A 233 -17.09 -17.93 22.21
N LYS A 234 -17.07 -16.85 21.43
CA LYS A 234 -17.98 -16.71 20.28
C LYS A 234 -17.75 -17.79 19.20
N ILE A 235 -16.49 -18.20 19.01
CA ILE A 235 -16.17 -19.31 18.11
C ILE A 235 -16.67 -20.62 18.71
N HIS A 236 -16.58 -20.82 20.03
CA HIS A 236 -17.16 -21.99 20.70
C HIS A 236 -18.66 -22.10 20.45
N ASP A 237 -19.41 -21.01 20.60
CA ASP A 237 -20.85 -20.99 20.32
C ASP A 237 -21.17 -21.40 18.88
N PHE A 238 -20.41 -20.89 17.92
CA PHE A 238 -20.53 -21.29 16.52
C PHE A 238 -20.27 -22.80 16.32
N ILE A 239 -19.20 -23.33 16.91
CA ILE A 239 -18.83 -24.74 16.79
C ILE A 239 -19.88 -25.66 17.46
N ARG A 240 -20.42 -25.29 18.62
CA ARG A 240 -21.50 -26.02 19.29
C ARG A 240 -22.73 -26.15 18.38
N GLY A 241 -23.08 -25.07 17.68
CA GLY A 241 -24.17 -25.09 16.69
C GLY A 241 -23.82 -25.88 15.42
N HIS A 242 -22.63 -25.68 14.86
CA HIS A 242 -22.21 -26.32 13.61
C HIS A 242 -22.01 -27.84 13.73
N PHE A 243 -21.56 -28.30 14.90
CA PHE A 243 -21.37 -29.72 15.22
C PHE A 243 -22.48 -30.29 16.10
N TYR A 244 -23.69 -29.70 16.06
CA TYR A 244 -24.82 -30.18 16.86
C TYR A 244 -25.10 -31.67 16.59
N GLY A 245 -25.22 -32.45 17.67
CA GLY A 245 -25.38 -33.91 17.61
C GLY A 245 -24.10 -34.72 17.38
N ASN A 246 -22.97 -34.08 17.08
CA ASN A 246 -21.68 -34.74 16.81
C ASN A 246 -20.50 -34.10 17.58
N LEU A 247 -20.77 -33.36 18.66
CA LEU A 247 -19.73 -32.72 19.47
C LEU A 247 -19.05 -33.75 20.39
N ASN A 248 -18.09 -34.49 19.84
CA ASN A 248 -17.36 -35.57 20.53
C ASN A 248 -15.93 -35.19 20.97
N PHE A 249 -15.63 -33.89 21.05
CA PHE A 249 -14.31 -33.37 21.41
C PHE A 249 -14.40 -32.21 22.43
N ASP A 250 -13.31 -32.02 23.17
CA ASP A 250 -13.18 -30.99 24.21
C ASP A 250 -12.79 -29.63 23.60
N LEU A 251 -13.66 -28.62 23.74
CA LEU A 251 -13.44 -27.28 23.21
C LEU A 251 -12.27 -26.55 23.90
N ASP A 252 -11.97 -26.87 25.16
CA ASP A 252 -10.85 -26.23 25.87
C ASP A 252 -9.50 -26.69 25.31
N LYS A 253 -9.46 -27.91 24.76
CA LYS A 253 -8.29 -28.50 24.09
C LYS A 253 -8.32 -28.31 22.57
N THR A 254 -9.31 -27.59 22.05
CA THR A 254 -9.44 -27.33 20.61
C THR A 254 -8.69 -26.05 20.22
N LEU A 255 -7.89 -26.15 19.16
CA LEU A 255 -7.18 -25.03 18.54
C LEU A 255 -7.88 -24.64 17.23
N TYR A 256 -8.13 -23.33 17.05
CA TYR A 256 -8.71 -22.79 15.82
C TYR A 256 -7.61 -22.28 14.89
N ILE A 257 -7.49 -22.92 13.73
CA ILE A 257 -6.55 -22.54 12.67
C ILE A 257 -7.39 -22.06 11.49
N PHE A 258 -7.06 -20.88 10.96
CA PHE A 258 -7.74 -20.32 9.81
C PHE A 258 -6.74 -19.61 8.88
N THR A 259 -7.08 -19.56 7.61
CA THR A 259 -6.46 -18.69 6.60
C THR A 259 -7.54 -17.78 6.02
N ALA A 260 -7.18 -16.56 5.63
CA ALA A 260 -8.13 -15.58 5.12
C ALA A 260 -7.47 -14.70 4.05
N GLY A 261 -8.27 -14.23 3.10
CA GLY A 261 -7.84 -13.33 2.05
C GLY A 261 -8.78 -13.36 0.85
N ARG A 262 -8.43 -12.62 -0.20
CA ARG A 262 -9.10 -12.75 -1.51
C ARG A 262 -9.01 -14.19 -2.01
N TYR A 263 -10.02 -14.61 -2.76
CA TYR A 263 -10.11 -15.99 -3.23
C TYR A 263 -9.16 -16.26 -4.42
N GLU A 264 -7.88 -16.44 -4.10
CA GLU A 264 -6.82 -16.80 -5.03
C GLU A 264 -6.15 -18.08 -4.52
N PHE A 265 -6.77 -19.23 -4.78
CA PHE A 265 -6.47 -20.52 -4.12
C PHE A 265 -4.97 -20.86 -4.10
N THR A 266 -4.30 -20.87 -5.26
CA THR A 266 -2.87 -21.18 -5.37
C THR A 266 -2.00 -20.04 -4.82
N ASN A 267 -2.29 -18.77 -5.15
CA ASN A 267 -1.49 -17.63 -4.68
C ASN A 267 -1.53 -17.46 -3.15
N LYS A 268 -2.61 -17.89 -2.51
CA LYS A 268 -2.77 -17.87 -1.05
C LYS A 268 -2.35 -19.18 -0.37
N GLY A 269 -1.89 -20.17 -1.15
CA GLY A 269 -1.46 -21.47 -0.63
C GLY A 269 -2.60 -22.28 -0.02
N GLY A 270 -3.84 -22.11 -0.50
CA GLY A 270 -5.00 -22.86 -0.03
C GLY A 270 -4.89 -24.36 -0.33
N ASP A 271 -4.26 -24.70 -1.47
CA ASP A 271 -3.84 -26.05 -1.85
C ASP A 271 -2.91 -26.66 -0.80
N PHE A 272 -1.83 -25.96 -0.48
CA PHE A 272 -0.84 -26.40 0.50
C PHE A 272 -1.42 -26.47 1.91
N PHE A 273 -2.28 -25.52 2.27
CA PHE A 273 -2.94 -25.48 3.58
C PHE A 273 -3.81 -26.72 3.82
N ILE A 274 -4.64 -27.10 2.84
CA ILE A 274 -5.51 -28.28 2.96
C ILE A 274 -4.69 -29.58 2.99
N GLU A 275 -3.67 -29.70 2.13
CA GLU A 275 -2.77 -30.86 2.12
C GLU A 275 -2.01 -31.00 3.46
N ALA A 276 -1.54 -29.89 4.02
CA ALA A 276 -0.89 -29.87 5.32
C ALA A 276 -1.84 -30.30 6.45
N LEU A 277 -3.10 -29.84 6.42
CA LEU A 277 -4.12 -30.26 7.39
C LEU A 277 -4.45 -31.76 7.27
N ALA A 278 -4.51 -32.30 6.06
CA ALA A 278 -4.71 -33.74 5.86
C ALA A 278 -3.57 -34.57 6.47
N ARG A 279 -2.31 -34.15 6.26
CA ARG A 279 -1.13 -34.80 6.87
C ARG A 279 -1.09 -34.63 8.38
N LEU A 280 -1.49 -33.46 8.89
CA LEU A 280 -1.60 -33.21 10.33
C LEU A 280 -2.65 -34.14 10.95
N ASN A 281 -3.81 -34.29 10.32
CA ASN A 281 -4.86 -35.19 10.78
C ASN A 281 -4.35 -36.63 10.88
N TYR A 282 -3.66 -37.14 9.85
CA TYR A 282 -3.05 -38.47 9.90
C TYR A 282 -2.05 -38.60 11.05
N LYS A 283 -1.16 -37.62 11.23
CA LYS A 283 -0.17 -37.62 12.32
C LYS A 283 -0.83 -37.61 13.70
N LEU A 284 -1.91 -36.85 13.89
CA LEU A 284 -2.63 -36.79 15.16
C LEU A 284 -3.35 -38.10 15.50
N GLN A 285 -3.74 -38.89 14.49
CA GLN A 285 -4.39 -40.19 14.67
C GLN A 285 -3.41 -41.35 14.87
N VAL A 286 -2.16 -41.22 14.41
CA VAL A 286 -1.15 -42.29 14.45
C VAL A 286 -0.13 -42.10 15.57
N CYS A 287 0.19 -40.85 15.93
CA CYS A 287 1.20 -40.55 16.95
C CYS A 287 0.60 -40.39 18.37
N PHE A 288 -0.72 -40.45 18.51
CA PHE A 288 -1.47 -40.35 19.77
C PHE A 288 -2.62 -41.35 19.76
#